data_AF-A0A8I1LC69-F1
#
_entry.id   AF-A0A8I1LC69-F1
#
_cell.length_a   1.000
_cell.length_b   1.000
_cell.length_c   1.000
_cell.angle_alpha   90.00
_cell.angle_beta   90.00
_cell.angle_gamma   90.00
#
_symmetry.space_group_name_H-M   'P 1'
#
loop_
_entity.id
_entity.type
_entity.pdbx_description
1 polymer ?
#
loop_
_entity_poly.entity_id
_entity_poly.type
_entity_poly.pdbx_seq_one_letter_code
_entity_poly.pdbx_strand_id
1 'polypeptide(L)'
;MKSISKYTRVTDQALFYKEEDSLVHKILAIEEAEGMGGAAYSIRTIQSAKKITVAATGKDANGRMKTEEYTVNGPVCVMITTTATEIDQETASRFIFLTIDESAAMTGAIHQRQREAETLAGLIREKKQHTVTRKHHAVQRMLKPLAVVNPYAEYLSLSQPLAPGQAGPQEIPRPHPGGGLPAPVSAGDTDRGGGRHAG
;
A
#
# COMPACT_ATOMS: atom_id res chain seq x y z
N MET A 1 19.64 5.92 -16.87
CA MET A 1 18.72 6.80 -16.14
C MET A 1 17.40 6.05 -16.04
N LYS A 2 16.88 5.74 -14.84
CA LYS A 2 15.58 5.05 -14.71
C LYS A 2 14.48 6.02 -15.11
N SER A 3 13.78 5.77 -16.20
CA SER A 3 12.69 6.63 -16.67
C SER A 3 11.44 6.42 -15.83
N ILE A 4 10.76 7.51 -15.48
CA ILE A 4 9.53 7.51 -14.69
C ILE A 4 8.33 7.55 -15.65
N SER A 5 7.35 6.67 -15.45
CA SER A 5 6.04 6.71 -16.08
C SER A 5 5.02 7.14 -15.04
N LYS A 6 4.39 8.30 -15.23
CA LYS A 6 3.40 8.87 -14.29
C LYS A 6 1.99 8.65 -14.81
N TYR A 7 1.07 8.23 -13.93
CA TYR A 7 -0.34 8.04 -14.23
C TYR A 7 -1.22 8.55 -13.09
N THR A 8 -2.28 9.28 -13.42
CA THR A 8 -3.35 9.58 -12.46
C THR A 8 -4.30 8.40 -12.28
N ARG A 9 -4.47 7.57 -13.33
CA ARG A 9 -5.27 6.35 -13.27
C ARG A 9 -4.74 5.29 -14.24
N VAL A 10 -4.80 4.03 -13.82
CA VAL A 10 -4.46 2.85 -14.63
C VAL A 10 -5.69 1.95 -14.74
N THR A 11 -6.06 1.56 -15.96
CA THR A 11 -7.15 0.60 -16.17
C THR A 11 -6.63 -0.83 -16.05
N ASP A 12 -7.54 -1.75 -15.76
CA ASP A 12 -7.27 -3.16 -15.44
C ASP A 12 -6.37 -3.84 -16.48
N GLN A 13 -6.60 -3.50 -17.74
CA GLN A 13 -5.94 -4.10 -18.89
C GLN A 13 -4.67 -3.36 -19.33
N ALA A 14 -4.47 -2.10 -18.91
CA ALA A 14 -3.47 -1.21 -19.48
C ALA A 14 -2.03 -1.74 -19.39
N LEU A 15 -1.70 -2.45 -18.31
CA LEU A 15 -0.36 -2.98 -18.13
C LEU A 15 -0.06 -4.20 -19.00
N PHE A 16 -1.06 -4.96 -19.42
CA PHE A 16 -0.84 -6.17 -20.20
C PHE A 16 -0.54 -5.90 -21.68
N TYR A 17 -1.03 -4.77 -22.22
CA TYR A 17 -0.84 -4.39 -23.62
C TYR A 17 0.31 -3.39 -23.83
N LYS A 18 1.17 -3.22 -22.83
CA LYS A 18 2.40 -2.45 -23.01
C LYS A 18 3.41 -3.24 -23.84
N GLU A 19 4.37 -2.54 -24.45
CA GLU A 19 5.50 -3.21 -25.09
C GLU A 19 6.27 -4.04 -24.08
N GLU A 20 6.79 -5.17 -24.54
CA GLU A 20 7.35 -6.25 -23.72
C GLU A 20 8.33 -5.74 -22.65
N ASP A 21 9.33 -4.94 -23.03
CA ASP A 21 10.34 -4.45 -22.08
C ASP A 21 10.10 -3.02 -21.58
N SER A 22 8.93 -2.43 -21.85
CA SER A 22 8.67 -1.02 -21.56
C SER A 22 8.68 -0.68 -20.07
N LEU A 23 8.57 -1.66 -19.17
CA LEU A 23 8.58 -1.47 -17.71
C LEU A 23 9.89 -1.89 -17.05
N VAL A 24 10.82 -2.48 -17.79
CA VAL A 24 12.11 -2.95 -17.27
C VAL A 24 12.89 -1.78 -16.69
N HIS A 25 13.19 -1.85 -15.39
CA HIS A 25 13.88 -0.83 -14.62
C HIS A 25 13.21 0.55 -14.61
N LYS A 26 11.90 0.62 -14.89
CA LYS A 26 11.12 1.87 -14.78
C LYS A 26 10.52 2.06 -13.40
N ILE A 27 10.18 3.32 -13.12
CA ILE A 27 9.36 3.69 -11.96
C ILE A 27 7.95 3.99 -12.48
N LEU A 28 6.98 3.23 -12.01
CA LEU A 28 5.56 3.45 -12.22
C LEU A 28 5.04 4.29 -11.05
N ALA A 29 4.79 5.58 -11.30
CA ALA A 29 4.23 6.49 -10.31
C ALA A 29 2.72 6.64 -10.57
N ILE A 30 1.91 6.26 -9.59
CA ILE A 30 0.45 6.34 -9.65
C ILE A 30 -0.01 7.31 -8.58
N GLU A 31 -0.80 8.31 -8.98
CA GLU A 31 -1.42 9.24 -8.04
C GLU A 31 -2.63 8.58 -7.39
N GLU A 32 -2.70 8.65 -6.06
CA GLU A 32 -3.76 8.10 -5.23
C GLU A 32 -3.92 6.56 -5.34
N ALA A 33 -4.21 5.88 -4.23
CA ALA A 33 -4.38 4.44 -4.26
C ALA A 33 -5.56 4.01 -5.15
N GLU A 34 -6.61 4.82 -5.20
CA GLU A 34 -7.77 4.62 -6.08
C GLU A 34 -7.40 4.70 -7.57
N GLY A 35 -6.34 5.44 -7.91
CA GLY A 35 -5.80 5.52 -9.27
C GLY A 35 -5.31 4.18 -9.82
N MET A 36 -5.02 3.19 -8.95
CA MET A 36 -4.74 1.83 -9.41
C MET A 36 -5.96 1.15 -10.02
N GLY A 37 -7.18 1.50 -9.61
CA GLY A 37 -8.41 0.85 -10.07
C GLY A 37 -8.29 -0.68 -10.06
N GLY A 38 -8.75 -1.33 -11.14
CA GLY A 38 -8.58 -2.77 -11.30
C GLY A 38 -7.21 -3.20 -11.85
N ALA A 39 -6.24 -2.30 -12.02
CA ALA A 39 -4.86 -2.66 -12.34
C ALA A 39 -4.06 -3.13 -11.10
N ALA A 40 -4.64 -3.04 -9.90
CA ALA A 40 -3.95 -3.43 -8.65
C ALA A 40 -3.41 -4.88 -8.72
N TYR A 41 -4.16 -5.80 -9.33
CA TYR A 41 -3.72 -7.19 -9.51
C TYR A 41 -2.48 -7.30 -10.42
N SER A 42 -2.50 -6.66 -11.58
CA SER A 42 -1.38 -6.72 -12.54
C SER A 42 -0.14 -6.05 -11.97
N ILE A 43 -0.32 -4.95 -11.22
CA ILE A 43 0.73 -4.26 -10.46
C ILE A 43 1.37 -5.20 -9.41
N ARG A 44 0.58 -5.90 -8.59
CA ARG A 44 1.11 -6.82 -7.57
C ARG A 44 1.81 -8.03 -8.20
N THR A 45 1.27 -8.52 -9.31
CA THR A 45 1.84 -9.66 -10.04
C THR A 45 3.20 -9.30 -10.63
N ILE A 46 3.32 -8.20 -11.37
CA ILE A 46 4.60 -7.81 -11.97
C ILE A 46 5.66 -7.46 -10.92
N GLN A 47 5.26 -6.92 -9.76
CA GLN A 47 6.19 -6.68 -8.65
C GLN A 47 6.76 -7.98 -8.07
N SER A 48 5.93 -9.01 -7.94
CA SER A 48 6.31 -10.28 -7.31
C SER A 48 7.03 -11.21 -8.29
N ALA A 49 6.44 -11.39 -9.47
CA ALA A 49 6.89 -12.35 -10.49
C ALA A 49 7.89 -11.77 -11.50
N LYS A 50 8.08 -10.43 -11.52
CA LYS A 50 8.90 -9.71 -12.51
C LYS A 50 8.45 -9.86 -13.96
N LYS A 51 7.24 -10.36 -14.20
CA LYS A 51 6.58 -10.42 -15.50
C LYS A 51 5.07 -10.58 -15.33
N ILE A 52 4.30 -10.17 -16.33
CA ILE A 52 2.87 -10.46 -16.46
C ILE A 52 2.58 -10.90 -17.88
N THR A 53 1.67 -11.85 -18.04
CA THR A 53 1.23 -12.34 -19.35
C THR A 53 -0.29 -12.40 -19.37
N VAL A 54 -0.91 -11.93 -20.45
CA VAL A 54 -2.34 -12.13 -20.71
C VAL A 54 -2.51 -12.83 -22.06
N ALA A 55 -3.47 -13.74 -22.12
CA ALA A 55 -3.98 -14.28 -23.38
C ALA A 55 -5.25 -13.49 -23.75
N ALA A 56 -5.27 -12.87 -24.92
CA ALA A 56 -6.39 -12.11 -25.41
C ALA A 56 -6.76 -12.53 -26.83
N THR A 57 -8.03 -12.34 -27.21
CA THR A 57 -8.50 -12.73 -28.52
C THR A 57 -8.21 -11.63 -29.54
N GLY A 58 -7.30 -11.91 -30.48
CA GLY A 58 -7.03 -11.09 -31.66
C GLY A 58 -7.77 -11.60 -32.89
N LYS A 59 -7.71 -10.83 -33.97
CA LYS A 59 -8.14 -11.24 -35.31
C LYS A 59 -6.93 -11.43 -36.20
N ASP A 60 -6.86 -12.56 -36.89
CA ASP A 60 -5.85 -12.76 -37.93
C ASP A 60 -6.19 -11.98 -39.21
N ALA A 61 -5.26 -11.97 -40.16
CA ALA A 61 -5.44 -11.31 -41.46
C ALA A 61 -6.64 -11.85 -42.27
N ASN A 62 -7.19 -13.02 -41.89
CA ASN A 62 -8.34 -13.66 -42.53
C ASN A 62 -9.64 -13.44 -41.73
N GLY A 63 -9.62 -12.63 -40.67
CA GLY A 63 -10.76 -12.34 -39.81
C GLY A 63 -11.14 -13.47 -38.85
N ARG A 64 -10.33 -14.53 -38.72
CA ARG A 64 -10.54 -15.62 -37.76
C ARG A 64 -10.04 -15.17 -36.39
N MET A 65 -10.82 -15.51 -35.37
CA MET A 65 -10.42 -15.25 -33.98
C MET A 65 -9.24 -16.16 -33.64
N LYS A 66 -8.17 -15.56 -33.12
CA LYS A 66 -6.98 -16.28 -32.65
C LYS A 66 -6.61 -15.77 -31.27
N THR A 67 -6.16 -16.66 -30.40
CA THR A 67 -5.57 -16.26 -29.12
C THR A 67 -4.16 -15.72 -29.35
N GLU A 68 -3.91 -14.51 -28.85
CA GLU A 68 -2.60 -13.87 -28.82
C GLU A 68 -2.16 -13.71 -27.37
N GLU A 69 -0.87 -13.92 -27.12
CA GLU A 69 -0.27 -13.74 -25.81
C GLU A 69 0.53 -12.44 -25.78
N TYR A 70 0.23 -11.59 -24.81
CA TYR A 70 0.96 -10.35 -24.55
C TYR A 70 1.70 -10.50 -23.23
N THR A 71 3.03 -10.36 -23.28
CA THR A 71 3.90 -10.45 -22.11
C THR A 71 4.59 -9.12 -21.88
N VAL A 72 4.64 -8.70 -20.61
CA VAL A 72 5.35 -7.50 -20.18
C VAL A 72 6.31 -7.86 -19.06
N ASN A 73 7.58 -7.52 -19.27
CA ASN A 73 8.70 -7.81 -18.40
C ASN A 73 8.93 -6.69 -17.39
N GLY A 74 9.26 -7.10 -16.17
CA GLY A 74 9.85 -6.28 -15.12
C GLY A 74 11.37 -6.49 -15.04
N PRO A 75 12.04 -6.01 -13.97
CA PRO A 75 11.47 -5.50 -12.73
C PRO A 75 11.01 -4.04 -12.84
N VAL A 76 9.89 -3.72 -12.23
CA VAL A 76 9.34 -2.36 -12.13
C VAL A 76 9.29 -1.91 -10.67
N CYS A 77 9.62 -0.65 -10.40
CA CYS A 77 9.40 -0.03 -9.09
C CYS A 77 8.07 0.71 -9.12
N VAL A 78 7.23 0.51 -8.10
CA VAL A 78 5.90 1.13 -8.05
C VAL A 78 5.90 2.15 -6.90
N MET A 79 5.43 3.35 -7.19
CA MET A 79 5.24 4.43 -6.22
C MET A 79 3.78 4.87 -6.28
N ILE A 80 3.13 4.90 -5.13
CA ILE A 80 1.72 5.26 -5.00
C ILE A 80 1.60 6.30 -3.90
N THR A 81 0.82 7.35 -4.12
CA THR A 81 0.38 8.26 -3.06
C THR A 81 -0.96 7.80 -2.51
N THR A 82 -1.24 8.02 -1.24
CA THR A 82 -2.55 7.69 -0.65
C THR A 82 -2.85 8.60 0.52
N THR A 83 -4.13 8.90 0.72
CA THR A 83 -4.65 9.57 1.92
C THR A 83 -5.21 8.57 2.93
N ALA A 84 -5.31 7.29 2.55
CA ALA A 84 -5.84 6.25 3.43
C ALA A 84 -4.90 6.03 4.63
N THR A 85 -5.49 6.06 5.84
CA THR A 85 -4.78 5.78 7.10
C THR A 85 -4.57 4.29 7.33
N GLU A 86 -5.42 3.46 6.75
CA GLU A 86 -5.34 2.00 6.80
C GLU A 86 -5.16 1.43 5.39
N ILE A 87 -4.29 0.43 5.27
CA ILE A 87 -3.94 -0.20 4.00
C ILE A 87 -4.11 -1.70 4.17
N ASP A 88 -4.65 -2.36 3.14
CA ASP A 88 -4.85 -3.79 3.16
C ASP A 88 -3.52 -4.55 3.31
N GLN A 89 -3.57 -5.73 3.96
CA GLN A 89 -2.35 -6.51 4.24
C GLN A 89 -1.60 -6.97 2.98
N GLU A 90 -2.32 -7.18 1.86
CA GLU A 90 -1.71 -7.63 0.61
C GLU A 90 -0.80 -6.55 0.02
N THR A 91 -1.25 -5.29 0.09
CA THR A 91 -0.45 -4.11 -0.25
C THR A 91 0.65 -3.88 0.80
N ALA A 92 0.34 -3.98 2.09
CA ALA A 92 1.32 -3.74 3.16
C ALA A 92 2.52 -4.69 3.13
N SER A 93 2.33 -5.92 2.69
CA SER A 93 3.43 -6.88 2.53
C SER A 93 4.37 -6.60 1.34
N ARG A 94 4.02 -5.67 0.45
CA ARG A 94 4.76 -5.37 -0.80
C ARG A 94 5.28 -3.94 -0.90
N PHE A 95 4.79 -3.03 -0.07
CA PHE A 95 5.14 -1.62 -0.12
C PHE A 95 5.88 -1.17 1.15
N ILE A 96 6.80 -0.23 0.97
CA ILE A 96 7.35 0.56 2.07
C ILE A 96 6.49 1.83 2.17
N PHE A 97 5.90 2.06 3.34
CA PHE A 97 5.10 3.26 3.58
C PHE A 97 5.95 4.39 4.11
N LEU A 98 5.72 5.57 3.53
CA LEU A 98 6.35 6.81 3.97
C LEU A 98 5.22 7.78 4.34
N THR A 99 5.18 8.16 5.60
CA THR A 99 4.26 9.18 6.11
C THR A 99 4.98 10.52 6.18
N ILE A 100 4.22 11.61 6.08
CA ILE A 100 4.74 12.96 6.25
C ILE A 100 4.61 13.33 7.73
N ASP A 101 5.67 13.88 8.31
CA ASP A 101 5.63 14.51 9.63
C ASP A 101 5.31 16.00 9.44
N GLU A 102 4.10 16.38 9.81
CA GLU A 102 3.58 17.75 9.70
C GLU A 102 3.82 18.59 10.97
N SER A 103 4.65 18.12 11.90
CA SER A 103 4.95 18.85 13.12
C SER A 103 5.69 20.17 12.85
N ALA A 104 5.47 21.16 13.72
CA ALA A 104 6.21 22.42 13.70
C ALA A 104 7.73 22.20 13.86
N ALA A 105 8.13 21.17 14.62
CA ALA A 105 9.52 20.80 14.79
C ALA A 105 10.15 20.31 13.47
N MET A 106 9.45 19.43 12.73
CA MET A 106 9.91 18.99 11.40
C MET A 106 10.00 20.17 10.42
N THR A 107 8.99 21.03 10.39
CA THR A 107 8.98 22.23 9.55
C THR A 107 10.17 23.14 9.86
N GLY A 108 10.45 23.38 11.15
CA GLY A 108 11.62 24.15 11.60
C GLY A 108 12.94 23.52 11.16
N ALA A 109 13.07 22.19 11.26
CA ALA A 109 14.24 21.44 10.83
C ALA A 109 14.46 21.51 9.30
N ILE A 110 13.38 21.48 8.51
CA ILE A 110 13.44 21.67 7.05
C ILE A 110 13.97 23.06 6.71
N HIS A 111 13.39 24.12 7.29
CA HIS A 111 13.84 25.49 7.06
C HIS A 111 15.29 25.71 7.47
N GLN A 112 15.71 25.12 8.60
CA GLN A 112 17.11 25.18 9.03
C GLN A 112 18.02 24.52 7.99
N ARG A 113 17.71 23.30 7.53
CA ARG A 113 18.52 22.62 6.50
C ARG A 113 18.57 23.37 5.19
N GLN A 114 17.47 23.99 4.76
CA GLN A 114 17.43 24.81 3.56
C GLN A 114 18.36 26.03 3.70
N ARG A 115 18.33 26.74 4.84
CA ARG A 115 19.25 27.86 5.09
C ARG A 115 20.71 27.41 5.15
N GLU A 116 20.99 26.28 5.79
CA GLU A 116 22.34 25.73 5.87
C GLU A 116 22.91 25.37 4.49
N ALA A 117 22.07 24.91 3.55
CA ALA A 117 22.48 24.55 2.20
C ALA A 117 23.08 25.73 1.42
N GLU A 118 22.62 26.95 1.68
CA GLU A 118 23.11 28.20 1.06
C GLU A 118 24.45 28.69 1.65
N THR A 119 25.00 27.98 2.64
CA THR A 119 26.30 28.32 3.25
C THR A 119 27.44 27.56 2.60
N LEU A 120 28.67 28.07 2.72
CA LEU A 120 29.87 27.34 2.30
C LEU A 120 29.99 25.97 2.97
N ALA A 121 29.64 25.88 4.26
CA ALA A 121 29.64 24.60 4.98
C ALA A 121 28.60 23.62 4.41
N GLY A 122 27.42 24.12 4.01
CA GLY A 122 26.38 23.37 3.31
C GLY A 122 26.86 22.80 1.98
N LEU A 123 27.47 23.64 1.13
CA LEU A 123 28.07 23.25 -0.15
C LEU A 123 29.15 22.17 0.02
N ILE A 124 30.02 22.31 1.01
CA ILE A 124 31.05 21.29 1.33
C ILE A 124 30.39 19.98 1.77
N ARG A 125 29.36 20.06 2.61
CA ARG A 125 28.60 18.89 3.09
C ARG A 125 27.89 18.17 1.94
N GLU A 126 27.28 18.89 1.01
CA GLU A 126 26.64 18.31 -0.18
C GLU A 126 27.63 17.50 -1.02
N LYS A 127 28.83 18.05 -1.29
CA LYS A 127 29.89 17.32 -2.00
C LYS A 127 30.30 16.04 -1.26
N LYS A 128 30.40 16.09 0.08
CA LYS A 128 30.68 14.89 0.90
C LYS A 128 29.53 13.89 0.83
N GLN A 129 28.28 14.35 0.87
CA GLN A 129 27.09 13.50 0.75
C GLN A 129 27.09 12.73 -0.56
N HIS A 130 27.44 13.38 -1.69
CA HIS A 130 27.55 12.69 -2.97
C HIS A 130 28.54 11.51 -2.93
N THR A 131 29.65 11.66 -2.21
CA THR A 131 30.64 10.58 -2.02
C THR A 131 30.05 9.41 -1.23
N VAL A 132 29.31 9.71 -0.15
CA VAL A 132 28.63 8.70 0.67
C VAL A 132 27.55 7.98 -0.15
N THR A 133 26.69 8.71 -0.85
CA THR A 133 25.66 8.13 -1.74
C THR A 133 26.28 7.23 -2.80
N ARG A 134 27.37 7.65 -3.43
CA ARG A 134 28.09 6.83 -4.41
C ARG A 134 28.62 5.53 -3.80
N LYS A 135 29.15 5.59 -2.57
CA LYS A 135 29.59 4.40 -1.84
C LYS A 135 28.44 3.44 -1.57
N HIS A 136 27.28 3.93 -1.12
CA HIS A 136 26.10 3.09 -0.92
C HIS A 136 25.62 2.46 -2.23
N HIS A 137 25.55 3.21 -3.33
CA HIS A 137 25.20 2.66 -4.64
C HIS A 137 26.18 1.59 -5.13
N ALA A 138 27.48 1.79 -4.89
CA ALA A 138 28.49 0.78 -5.23
C ALA A 138 28.27 -0.50 -4.42
N VAL A 139 28.07 -0.38 -3.10
CA VAL A 139 27.78 -1.54 -2.22
C VAL A 139 26.53 -2.27 -2.68
N GLN A 140 25.43 -1.57 -3.00
CA GLN A 140 24.20 -2.19 -3.48
C GLN A 140 24.39 -2.99 -4.77
N ARG A 141 25.24 -2.53 -5.70
CA ARG A 141 25.56 -3.25 -6.94
C ARG A 141 26.45 -4.47 -6.73
N MET A 142 27.20 -4.50 -5.63
CA MET A 142 28.06 -5.63 -5.26
C MET A 142 27.29 -6.73 -4.51
N LEU A 143 26.05 -6.48 -4.09
CA LEU A 143 25.23 -7.48 -3.41
C LEU A 143 25.04 -8.71 -4.31
N LYS A 144 25.36 -9.87 -3.75
CA LYS A 144 25.11 -11.17 -4.37
C LYS A 144 23.83 -11.77 -3.76
N PRO A 145 23.01 -12.51 -4.52
CA PRO A 145 21.94 -13.31 -3.94
C PRO A 145 22.54 -14.30 -2.94
N LEU A 146 22.03 -14.31 -1.72
CA LEU A 146 22.43 -15.24 -0.66
C LEU A 146 21.20 -16.01 -0.18
N ALA A 147 21.39 -17.28 0.16
CA ALA A 147 20.34 -18.06 0.82
C ALA A 147 20.08 -17.46 2.21
N VAL A 148 18.84 -17.06 2.47
CA VAL A 148 18.42 -16.54 3.77
C VAL A 148 17.80 -17.70 4.54
N VAL A 149 18.46 -18.12 5.62
CA VAL A 149 17.93 -19.13 6.55
C VAL A 149 17.24 -18.39 7.69
N ASN A 150 15.96 -18.66 7.93
CA ASN A 150 15.24 -18.13 9.07
C ASN A 150 15.43 -19.06 10.29
N PRO A 151 16.20 -18.67 11.32
CA PRO A 151 16.47 -19.53 12.46
C PRO A 151 15.23 -19.80 13.33
N TYR A 152 14.16 -19.03 13.15
CA TYR A 152 12.90 -19.21 13.88
C TYR A 152 11.84 -19.96 13.07
N ALA A 153 12.21 -20.58 11.95
CA ALA A 153 11.27 -21.27 11.07
C ALA A 153 10.41 -22.31 11.81
N GLU A 154 11.00 -23.04 12.76
CA GLU A 154 10.30 -24.05 13.56
C GLU A 154 9.24 -23.48 14.52
N TYR A 155 9.34 -22.19 14.87
CA TYR A 155 8.36 -21.49 15.72
C TYR A 155 7.25 -20.81 14.91
N LEU A 156 7.34 -20.81 13.58
CA LEU A 156 6.33 -20.24 12.70
C LEU A 156 5.23 -21.26 12.43
N SER A 157 4.18 -21.28 13.25
CA SER A 157 2.92 -21.92 12.90
C SER A 157 2.06 -20.95 12.08
N LEU A 158 2.07 -21.07 10.76
CA LEU A 158 1.08 -20.37 9.93
C LEU A 158 -0.29 -20.99 10.22
N SER A 159 -1.22 -20.18 10.71
CA SER A 159 -2.61 -20.58 10.90
C SER A 159 -3.11 -21.18 9.58
N GLN A 160 -3.50 -22.45 9.59
CA GLN A 160 -4.10 -23.08 8.41
C GLN A 160 -5.30 -22.25 7.97
N PRO A 161 -5.46 -21.95 6.66
CA PRO A 161 -6.72 -21.42 6.18
C PRO A 161 -7.81 -22.42 6.57
N LEU A 162 -8.92 -21.93 7.13
CA LEU A 162 -10.09 -22.78 7.37
C LEU A 162 -10.41 -23.55 6.09
N ALA A 163 -10.53 -24.87 6.19
CA ALA A 163 -10.96 -25.69 5.07
C ALA A 163 -12.32 -25.17 4.55
N PRO A 164 -12.53 -25.09 3.23
CA PRO A 164 -13.82 -24.70 2.68
C PRO A 164 -14.89 -25.66 3.23
N GLY A 165 -15.80 -25.14 4.07
CA GLY A 165 -16.84 -25.93 4.74
C GLY A 165 -16.76 -25.99 6.28
N GLN A 166 -15.75 -25.40 6.92
CA GLN A 166 -15.67 -25.30 8.39
C GLN A 166 -16.09 -23.94 8.99
N ALA A 167 -16.57 -23.00 8.16
CA ALA A 167 -17.36 -21.89 8.68
C ALA A 167 -18.70 -22.47 9.16
N GLY A 168 -18.75 -22.91 10.42
CA GLY A 168 -20.02 -23.21 11.09
C GLY A 168 -20.97 -22.02 10.94
N PRO A 169 -22.29 -22.24 10.88
CA PRO A 169 -23.23 -21.13 10.76
C PRO A 169 -22.91 -20.13 11.87
N GLN A 170 -22.65 -18.88 11.50
CA GLN A 170 -22.63 -17.80 12.47
C GLN A 170 -24.01 -17.81 13.11
N GLU A 171 -24.11 -18.38 14.32
CA GLU A 171 -25.29 -18.24 15.15
C GLU A 171 -25.42 -16.76 15.47
N ILE A 172 -26.22 -16.06 14.65
CA ILE A 172 -26.84 -14.82 15.05
C ILE A 172 -27.62 -15.16 16.33
N PRO A 173 -27.28 -14.60 17.50
CA PRO A 173 -27.98 -14.93 18.72
C PRO A 173 -29.45 -14.59 18.52
N ARG A 174 -30.33 -15.60 18.52
CA ARG A 174 -31.77 -15.35 18.49
C ARG A 174 -32.14 -14.67 19.80
N PRO A 175 -32.95 -13.60 19.80
CA PRO A 175 -33.44 -13.04 21.05
C PRO A 175 -34.26 -14.11 21.78
N HIS A 176 -33.94 -14.33 23.05
CA HIS A 176 -34.68 -15.26 23.91
C HIS A 176 -36.18 -14.88 23.94
N PRO A 177 -37.10 -15.82 23.67
CA PRO A 177 -38.53 -15.56 23.83
C PRO A 177 -38.85 -15.74 25.32
N GLY A 178 -38.81 -14.67 26.11
CA GLY A 178 -39.20 -14.77 27.52
C GLY A 178 -38.72 -13.71 28.50
N GLY A 179 -38.35 -12.50 28.04
CA GLY A 179 -38.12 -11.37 28.94
C GLY A 179 -39.00 -10.21 28.52
N GLY A 180 -40.10 -9.98 29.26
CA GLY A 180 -40.99 -8.84 29.01
C GLY A 180 -40.21 -7.52 29.04
N LEU A 181 -40.53 -6.63 28.09
CA LEU A 181 -40.08 -5.25 28.11
C LEU A 181 -40.46 -4.62 29.47
N PRO A 182 -39.51 -4.04 30.24
CA PRO A 182 -39.91 -3.15 31.32
C PRO A 182 -40.58 -1.92 30.69
N ALA A 183 -41.75 -1.58 31.21
CA ALA A 183 -42.56 -0.45 30.77
C ALA A 183 -41.79 0.87 30.84
N PRO A 184 -42.09 1.85 29.97
CA PRO A 184 -41.46 3.16 30.00
C PRO A 184 -41.81 3.86 31.32
N VAL A 185 -40.79 4.25 32.08
CA VAL A 185 -40.94 5.19 33.19
C VAL A 185 -41.35 6.54 32.60
N SER A 186 -42.61 6.92 32.83
CA SER A 186 -43.14 8.23 32.51
C SER A 186 -42.33 9.31 33.23
N ALA A 187 -41.72 10.21 32.46
CA ALA A 187 -41.33 11.51 32.96
C ALA A 187 -42.61 12.31 33.26
N GLY A 188 -42.95 12.39 34.54
CA GLY A 188 -44.04 13.20 35.06
C GLY A 188 -43.51 14.09 36.17
N ASP A 189 -43.43 15.38 35.89
CA ASP A 189 -43.30 16.48 36.84
C ASP A 189 -44.13 16.24 38.10
N THR A 190 -43.53 16.49 39.27
CA THR A 190 -44.18 17.28 40.32
C THR A 190 -43.12 17.81 41.28
N ASP A 191 -42.82 19.09 41.06
CA ASP A 191 -42.54 20.09 42.09
C ASP A 191 -43.25 19.82 43.42
N ARG A 192 -42.48 19.84 44.53
CA ARG A 192 -42.75 20.69 45.71
C ARG A 192 -41.67 20.51 46.78
N GLY A 193 -40.90 21.57 46.97
CA GLY A 193 -40.89 22.28 48.24
C GLY A 193 -40.03 21.73 49.38
N GLY A 194 -38.91 22.42 49.59
CA GLY A 194 -38.77 23.18 50.84
C GLY A 194 -37.75 22.66 51.85
N GLY A 195 -36.67 23.44 52.01
CA GLY A 195 -36.39 23.96 53.35
C GLY A 195 -34.97 23.82 53.87
N ARG A 196 -34.23 24.94 53.72
CA ARG A 196 -33.55 25.69 54.80
C ARG A 196 -32.24 25.17 55.42
N HIS A 197 -31.26 26.09 55.34
CA HIS A 197 -30.32 26.54 56.39
C HIS A 197 -29.25 25.55 56.87
N ALA A 198 -28.05 25.96 57.25
CA ALA A 198 -27.33 27.24 57.31
C ALA A 198 -25.86 26.89 57.59
N GLY A 199 -24.94 27.85 57.37
CA GLY A 199 -23.56 27.80 57.84
C GLY A 199 -22.59 28.29 56.79
#